data_AF-A0A937PSP1-F1
#
_entry.id   AF-A0A937PSP1-F1
#
_cell.length_a   1.000
_cell.length_b   1.000
_cell.length_c   1.000
_cell.angle_alpha   90.00
_cell.angle_beta   90.00
_cell.angle_gamma   90.00
#
_symmetry.space_group_name_H-M   'P 1'
#
loop_
_entity.id
_entity.type
_entity.pdbx_description
1 polymer ?
#
loop_
_entity_poly.entity_id
_entity_poly.type
_entity_poly.pdbx_seq_one_letter_code
_entity_poly.pdbx_strand_id
1 'polypeptide(L)'
;MVLHRSDIINRKRAFGLLRDPGMQERFDAGLLDVVRRAKFKMVCVVINKQEHLNRYRSPFHPYHYCLAAMLDRYGGWLNYKNAVGDVMAESRGKEEDLQLKEAYRRVYRSGTLMFGHEHHQRALTSQDIKIQPKVANIAGLQLADVLAHPVKQALLVEKGWIPESGDVFGKRVYEAAQRKFNLNEFRGQVEGYGKVFL
;
A
#
# COMPACT_ATOMS: atom_id res chain seq x y z
N MET A 1 -6.15 15.58 -13.62
CA MET A 1 -5.36 16.02 -12.44
C MET A 1 -4.76 14.78 -11.81
N VAL A 2 -3.44 14.74 -11.61
CA VAL A 2 -2.72 13.64 -10.96
C VAL A 2 -2.28 14.12 -9.58
N LEU A 3 -2.58 13.35 -8.54
CA LEU A 3 -2.16 13.63 -7.17
C LEU A 3 -0.72 13.15 -6.99
N HIS A 4 0.22 14.09 -6.95
CA HIS A 4 1.60 13.79 -6.62
C HIS A 4 1.90 14.30 -5.22
N ARG A 5 2.15 13.39 -4.27
CA ARG A 5 2.31 13.75 -2.85
C ARG A 5 3.35 14.84 -2.64
N SER A 6 4.51 14.75 -3.29
CA SER A 6 5.55 15.78 -3.10
C SER A 6 5.15 17.12 -3.71
N ASP A 7 4.31 17.14 -4.75
CA ASP A 7 3.84 18.41 -5.32
C ASP A 7 2.77 19.04 -4.42
N ILE A 8 1.91 18.22 -3.79
CA ILE A 8 0.91 18.67 -2.79
C ILE A 8 1.62 19.28 -1.58
N ILE A 9 2.55 18.54 -0.97
CA ILE A 9 3.24 18.97 0.26
C ILE A 9 4.09 20.21 0.01
N ASN A 10 4.82 20.25 -1.11
CA ASN A 10 5.68 21.38 -1.43
C ASN A 10 4.92 22.51 -2.15
N ARG A 11 3.59 22.39 -2.32
CA ARG A 11 2.72 23.37 -3.00
C ARG A 11 3.30 23.79 -4.37
N LYS A 12 3.67 22.80 -5.18
CA LYS A 12 4.29 22.98 -6.51
C LYS A 12 3.25 22.83 -7.61
N ARG A 13 3.54 23.43 -8.78
CA ARG A 13 2.72 23.31 -10.00
C ARG A 13 1.26 23.70 -9.71
N ALA A 14 0.30 22.86 -10.12
CA ALA A 14 -1.13 23.07 -9.87
C ALA A 14 -1.49 23.20 -8.37
N PHE A 15 -0.64 22.69 -7.46
CA PHE A 15 -0.85 22.79 -6.01
C PHE A 15 -0.30 24.08 -5.39
N GLY A 16 0.23 25.01 -6.20
CA GLY A 16 0.59 26.36 -5.73
C GLY A 16 -0.60 27.12 -5.14
N LEU A 17 -1.82 26.79 -5.57
CA LEU A 17 -3.07 27.32 -5.03
C LEU A 17 -3.29 26.97 -3.55
N LEU A 18 -2.68 25.89 -3.04
CA LEU A 18 -2.75 25.50 -1.63
C LEU A 18 -1.93 26.41 -0.70
N ARG A 19 -1.31 27.46 -1.23
CA ARG A 19 -0.76 28.56 -0.42
C ARG A 19 -1.86 29.44 0.16
N ASP A 20 -3.01 29.51 -0.51
CA ASP A 20 -4.20 30.13 0.04
C ASP A 20 -4.82 29.21 1.12
N PRO A 21 -5.00 29.69 2.36
CA PRO A 21 -5.52 28.85 3.45
C PRO A 21 -6.93 28.30 3.19
N GLY A 22 -7.82 29.09 2.57
CA GLY A 22 -9.19 28.65 2.29
C GLY A 22 -9.24 27.56 1.22
N MET A 23 -8.40 27.66 0.20
CA MET A 23 -8.22 26.61 -0.80
C MET A 23 -7.59 25.36 -0.20
N GLN A 24 -6.59 25.51 0.68
CA GLN A 24 -5.99 24.38 1.37
C GLN A 24 -7.03 23.63 2.21
N GLU A 25 -7.80 24.35 3.02
CA GLU A 25 -8.81 23.73 3.89
C GLU A 25 -9.87 22.98 3.09
N ARG A 26 -10.35 23.57 1.99
CA ARG A 26 -11.30 22.91 1.08
C ARG A 26 -10.71 21.67 0.41
N PHE A 27 -9.46 21.75 -0.03
CA PHE A 27 -8.76 20.62 -0.65
C PHE A 27 -8.58 19.48 0.37
N ASP A 28 -8.11 19.79 1.57
CA ASP A 28 -7.88 18.84 2.65
C ASP A 28 -9.20 18.17 3.06
N ALA A 29 -10.27 18.94 3.24
CA ALA A 29 -11.61 18.40 3.54
C ALA A 29 -12.12 17.47 2.44
N GLY A 30 -11.97 17.86 1.17
CA GLY A 30 -12.35 17.05 0.02
C GLY A 30 -11.57 15.75 -0.07
N LEU A 31 -10.25 15.79 0.16
CA LEU A 31 -9.41 14.59 0.14
C LEU A 31 -9.82 13.61 1.25
N LEU A 32 -10.06 14.11 2.47
CA LEU A 32 -10.53 13.28 3.57
C LEU A 32 -11.90 12.66 3.29
N ASP A 33 -12.82 13.40 2.68
CA ASP A 33 -14.14 12.87 2.29
C ASP A 33 -14.01 11.75 1.24
N VAL A 34 -13.15 11.92 0.22
CA VAL A 34 -12.86 10.87 -0.77
C VAL A 34 -12.35 9.60 -0.10
N VAL A 35 -11.38 9.71 0.82
CA VAL A 35 -10.82 8.55 1.56
C VAL A 35 -11.91 7.85 2.38
N ARG A 36 -12.77 8.61 3.08
CA ARG A 36 -13.84 8.05 3.91
C ARG A 36 -14.90 7.33 3.06
N ARG A 37 -15.34 7.93 1.96
CA ARG A 37 -16.41 7.42 1.10
C ARG A 37 -15.97 6.26 0.21
N ALA A 38 -14.70 6.24 -0.21
CA ALA A 38 -14.18 5.18 -1.06
C ALA A 38 -14.34 3.80 -0.40
N LYS A 39 -14.85 2.83 -1.18
CA LYS A 39 -15.04 1.44 -0.73
C LYS A 39 -13.81 0.63 -1.10
N PHE A 40 -12.93 0.41 -0.12
CA PHE A 40 -11.73 -0.41 -0.30
C PHE A 40 -11.33 -1.07 1.02
N LYS A 41 -10.50 -2.11 0.90
CA LYS A 41 -9.74 -2.69 2.00
C LYS A 41 -8.26 -2.38 1.80
N MET A 42 -7.55 -2.20 2.90
CA MET A 42 -6.15 -1.81 2.91
C MET A 42 -5.30 -2.87 3.62
N VAL A 43 -4.18 -3.20 2.99
CA VAL A 43 -3.08 -3.94 3.60
C VAL A 43 -1.85 -3.05 3.50
N CYS A 44 -1.18 -2.82 4.62
CA CYS A 44 0.08 -2.10 4.67
C CYS A 44 1.15 -3.04 5.21
N VAL A 45 2.23 -3.18 4.44
CA VAL A 45 3.42 -3.96 4.82
C VAL A 45 4.55 -2.97 5.09
N VAL A 46 5.08 -3.00 6.30
CA VAL A 46 6.22 -2.20 6.74
C VAL A 46 7.38 -3.16 6.99
N ILE A 47 8.53 -2.87 6.39
CA ILE A 47 9.73 -3.68 6.56
C ILE A 47 10.82 -2.89 7.29
N ASN A 48 11.39 -3.49 8.33
CA ASN A 48 12.62 -3.03 8.93
C ASN A 48 13.81 -3.60 8.13
N LYS A 49 14.34 -2.79 7.20
CA LYS A 49 15.42 -3.23 6.31
C LYS A 49 16.67 -3.69 7.06
N GLN A 50 17.03 -3.01 8.16
CA GLN A 50 18.24 -3.35 8.91
C GLN A 50 18.10 -4.71 9.59
N GLU A 51 16.96 -4.93 10.24
CA GLU A 51 16.65 -6.20 10.90
C GLU A 51 16.56 -7.34 9.88
N HIS A 52 15.93 -7.10 8.73
CA HIS A 52 15.84 -8.08 7.64
C HIS A 52 17.22 -8.49 7.11
N LEU A 53 18.14 -7.55 6.94
CA LEU A 53 19.53 -7.85 6.54
C LEU A 53 20.27 -8.64 7.62
N ASN A 54 20.05 -8.33 8.89
CA ASN A 54 20.74 -9.00 10.01
C ASN A 54 20.20 -10.42 10.26
N ARG A 55 18.91 -10.67 9.99
CA ARG A 55 18.23 -11.94 10.26
C ARG A 55 18.62 -13.07 9.29
N TYR A 56 18.95 -12.74 8.04
CA TYR A 56 19.16 -13.74 6.99
C TYR A 56 20.58 -13.70 6.42
N ARG A 57 21.21 -14.87 6.31
CA ARG A 57 22.54 -15.02 5.66
C ARG A 57 22.52 -14.63 4.18
N SER A 58 21.39 -14.81 3.51
CA SER A 58 21.14 -14.36 2.13
C SER A 58 19.72 -13.76 2.07
N PRO A 59 19.55 -12.47 2.41
CA PRO A 59 18.23 -11.86 2.53
C PRO A 59 17.60 -11.70 1.15
N PHE A 60 16.32 -12.06 1.03
CA PHE A 60 15.53 -11.67 -0.14
C PHE A 60 15.56 -10.16 -0.33
N HIS A 61 15.52 -9.71 -1.59
CA HIS A 61 15.39 -8.29 -1.87
C HIS A 61 14.15 -7.73 -1.14
N PRO A 62 14.29 -6.67 -0.31
CA PRO A 62 13.23 -6.17 0.56
C PRO A 62 11.90 -5.93 -0.15
N TYR A 63 11.96 -5.44 -1.40
CA TYR A 63 10.76 -5.20 -2.20
C TYR A 63 10.03 -6.49 -2.59
N HIS A 64 10.77 -7.56 -2.92
CA HIS A 64 10.16 -8.84 -3.30
C HIS A 64 9.50 -9.48 -2.10
N TYR A 65 10.13 -9.35 -0.92
CA TYR A 65 9.58 -9.86 0.32
C TYR A 65 8.30 -9.11 0.72
N CYS A 66 8.29 -7.78 0.63
CA CYS A 66 7.07 -6.99 0.84
C CYS A 66 5.96 -7.33 -0.16
N LEU A 67 6.29 -7.52 -1.44
CA LEU A 67 5.31 -7.92 -2.46
C LEU A 67 4.69 -9.27 -2.14
N ALA A 68 5.51 -10.27 -1.81
CA ALA A 68 5.04 -11.59 -1.41
C ALA A 68 4.07 -11.51 -0.22
N ALA A 69 4.44 -10.75 0.82
CA ALA A 69 3.57 -10.54 1.98
C ALA A 69 2.25 -9.82 1.62
N MET A 70 2.27 -8.85 0.70
CA MET A 70 1.03 -8.22 0.19
C MET A 70 0.16 -9.23 -0.57
N LEU A 71 0.75 -10.04 -1.45
CA LEU A 71 0.04 -11.03 -2.26
C LEU A 71 -0.53 -12.17 -1.43
N ASP A 72 0.15 -12.60 -0.38
CA ASP A 72 -0.38 -13.58 0.59
C ASP A 72 -1.70 -13.08 1.21
N ARG A 73 -1.74 -11.80 1.61
CA ARG A 73 -2.88 -11.20 2.31
C ARG A 73 -4.01 -10.88 1.35
N TYR A 74 -3.69 -10.40 0.16
CA TYR A 74 -4.65 -10.20 -0.91
C TYR A 74 -5.26 -11.52 -1.38
N GLY A 75 -4.44 -12.52 -1.69
CA GLY A 75 -4.87 -13.86 -2.08
C GLY A 75 -5.69 -14.54 -0.99
N GLY A 76 -5.26 -14.44 0.27
CA GLY A 76 -6.02 -14.94 1.40
C GLY A 76 -7.39 -14.30 1.55
N TRP A 77 -7.48 -12.98 1.38
CA TRP A 77 -8.77 -12.26 1.42
C TRP A 77 -9.67 -12.66 0.26
N LEU A 78 -9.13 -12.76 -0.97
CA LEU A 78 -9.88 -13.20 -2.16
C LEU A 78 -10.40 -14.63 -2.00
N ASN A 79 -9.55 -15.57 -1.59
CA ASN A 79 -9.93 -16.97 -1.37
C ASN A 79 -11.00 -17.09 -0.28
N TYR A 80 -10.88 -16.32 0.82
CA TYR A 80 -11.88 -16.28 1.88
C TYR A 80 -13.24 -15.75 1.40
N LYS A 81 -13.24 -14.76 0.50
CA LYS A 81 -14.46 -14.23 -0.12
C LYS A 81 -14.91 -15.02 -1.35
N ASN A 82 -14.25 -16.13 -1.66
CA ASN A 82 -14.46 -16.93 -2.88
C ASN A 82 -14.48 -16.06 -4.15
N ALA A 83 -13.55 -15.12 -4.23
CA ALA A 83 -13.40 -14.15 -5.30
C ALA A 83 -12.03 -14.30 -5.99
N VAL A 84 -11.91 -13.68 -7.16
CA VAL A 84 -10.64 -13.54 -7.88
C VAL A 84 -10.35 -12.07 -8.13
N GLY A 85 -9.09 -11.71 -8.37
CA GLY A 85 -8.71 -10.33 -8.58
C GLY A 85 -7.40 -10.13 -9.33
N ASP A 86 -7.36 -9.04 -10.09
CA ASP A 86 -6.16 -8.54 -10.73
C ASP A 86 -5.21 -7.87 -9.73
N VAL A 87 -3.94 -7.74 -10.12
CA VAL A 87 -2.95 -6.94 -9.40
C VAL A 87 -2.40 -5.87 -10.32
N MET A 88 -2.34 -4.65 -9.81
CA MET A 88 -1.86 -3.48 -10.54
C MET A 88 -0.91 -2.67 -9.66
N ALA A 89 0.15 -2.14 -10.28
CA ALA A 89 1.10 -1.24 -9.66
C ALA A 89 1.38 -0.02 -10.54
N GLU A 90 1.79 1.07 -9.90
CA GLU A 90 2.30 2.25 -10.56
C GLU A 90 3.76 2.02 -11.01
N SER A 91 4.07 2.40 -12.26
CA SER A 91 5.42 2.31 -12.83
C SER A 91 6.42 3.17 -12.07
N ARG A 92 7.63 2.64 -11.87
CA ARG A 92 8.71 3.30 -11.11
C ARG A 92 10.00 3.49 -11.90
N GLY A 93 10.09 2.92 -13.09
CA GLY A 93 11.29 2.89 -13.91
C GLY A 93 11.43 1.54 -14.60
N LYS A 94 12.15 1.49 -15.73
CA LYS A 94 12.22 0.26 -16.54
C LYS A 94 12.77 -0.94 -15.76
N GLU A 95 13.81 -0.70 -14.97
CA GLU A 95 14.48 -1.73 -14.19
C GLU A 95 13.62 -2.19 -13.01
N GLU A 96 13.07 -1.25 -12.25
CA GLU A 96 12.18 -1.52 -11.13
C GLU A 96 10.90 -2.25 -11.56
N ASP A 97 10.35 -1.88 -12.72
CA ASP A 97 9.16 -2.52 -13.28
C ASP A 97 9.45 -3.96 -13.73
N LEU A 98 10.65 -4.23 -14.25
CA LEU A 98 11.09 -5.57 -14.63
C LEU A 98 11.25 -6.47 -13.40
N GLN A 99 11.92 -5.96 -12.37
CA GLN A 99 12.09 -6.66 -11.08
C GLN A 99 10.74 -6.93 -10.42
N LEU A 100 9.81 -5.98 -10.46
CA LEU A 100 8.46 -6.14 -9.91
C LEU A 100 7.69 -7.26 -10.63
N LYS A 101 7.75 -7.30 -11.96
CA LYS A 101 7.12 -8.36 -12.77
C LYS A 101 7.71 -9.73 -12.44
N GLU A 102 9.03 -9.83 -12.35
CA GLU A 102 9.69 -11.09 -12.02
C GLU A 102 9.33 -11.59 -10.62
N ALA A 103 9.33 -10.69 -9.63
CA ALA A 103 8.92 -11.01 -8.27
C ALA A 103 7.46 -11.50 -8.21
N TYR A 104 6.55 -10.84 -8.93
CA TYR A 104 5.15 -11.26 -9.03
C TYR A 104 5.02 -12.66 -9.66
N ARG A 105 5.67 -12.88 -10.81
CA ARG A 105 5.65 -14.18 -11.52
C ARG A 105 6.18 -15.30 -10.65
N ARG A 106 7.23 -15.04 -9.86
CA ARG A 106 7.78 -16.01 -8.91
C ARG A 106 6.75 -16.42 -7.86
N VAL A 107 6.03 -15.47 -7.27
CA VAL A 107 4.95 -15.78 -6.32
C VAL A 107 3.83 -16.56 -7.00
N TYR A 108 3.43 -16.17 -8.22
CA TYR A 108 2.38 -16.87 -8.96
C TYR A 108 2.75 -18.33 -9.32
N ARG A 109 4.01 -18.58 -9.71
CA ARG A 109 4.48 -19.90 -10.17
C ARG A 109 4.92 -20.82 -9.04
N SER A 110 5.51 -20.27 -7.98
CA SER A 110 6.17 -21.05 -6.94
C SER A 110 5.56 -20.86 -5.55
N GLY A 111 4.70 -19.86 -5.36
CA GLY A 111 4.17 -19.49 -4.05
C GLY A 111 5.14 -18.67 -3.20
N THR A 112 4.86 -18.61 -1.91
CA THR A 112 5.66 -17.95 -0.88
C THR A 112 6.05 -18.95 0.21
N LEU A 113 6.74 -18.48 1.25
CA LEU A 113 7.01 -19.29 2.44
C LEU A 113 5.72 -19.68 3.20
N MET A 114 4.65 -18.91 3.03
CA MET A 114 3.39 -19.09 3.75
C MET A 114 2.38 -19.93 2.98
N PHE A 115 2.37 -19.81 1.65
CA PHE A 115 1.37 -20.44 0.79
C PHE A 115 1.99 -21.03 -0.47
N GLY A 116 1.51 -22.20 -0.88
CA GLY A 116 1.86 -22.80 -2.18
C GLY A 116 1.29 -22.00 -3.36
N HIS A 117 1.78 -22.27 -4.57
CA HIS A 117 1.36 -21.56 -5.78
C HIS A 117 -0.16 -21.67 -6.06
N GLU A 118 -0.79 -22.81 -5.73
CA GLU A 118 -2.24 -23.02 -5.90
C GLU A 118 -3.08 -21.95 -5.19
N HIS A 119 -2.67 -21.51 -4.01
CA HIS A 119 -3.35 -20.44 -3.26
C HIS A 119 -3.41 -19.14 -4.07
N HIS A 120 -2.31 -18.80 -4.73
CA HIS A 120 -2.20 -17.59 -5.54
C HIS A 120 -2.89 -17.77 -6.89
N GLN A 121 -2.73 -18.91 -7.55
CA GLN A 121 -3.34 -19.17 -8.86
C GLN A 121 -4.87 -19.25 -8.78
N ARG A 122 -5.41 -19.71 -7.64
CA ARG A 122 -6.86 -19.67 -7.37
C ARG A 122 -7.38 -18.24 -7.26
N ALA A 123 -6.62 -17.32 -6.66
CA ALA A 123 -7.06 -15.96 -6.37
C ALA A 123 -6.74 -14.96 -7.49
N LEU A 124 -5.60 -15.12 -8.16
CA LEU A 124 -5.05 -14.13 -9.09
C LEU A 124 -5.43 -14.48 -10.52
N THR A 125 -6.03 -13.52 -11.21
CA THR A 125 -6.57 -13.67 -12.58
C THR A 125 -5.51 -13.78 -13.68
N SER A 126 -4.25 -13.47 -13.37
CA SER A 126 -3.17 -13.38 -14.35
C SER A 126 -1.85 -13.83 -13.73
N GLN A 127 -0.98 -14.44 -14.54
CA GLN A 127 0.42 -14.73 -14.17
C GLN A 127 1.33 -13.48 -14.22
N ASP A 128 0.80 -12.36 -14.71
CA ASP A 128 1.49 -11.10 -14.88
C ASP A 128 0.78 -9.93 -14.17
N ILE A 129 1.59 -9.08 -13.53
CA ILE A 129 1.13 -7.84 -12.88
C ILE A 129 0.94 -6.73 -13.92
N LYS A 130 -0.16 -5.97 -13.78
CA LYS A 130 -0.43 -4.79 -14.62
C LYS A 130 0.39 -3.61 -14.10
N ILE A 131 1.29 -3.08 -14.90
CA ILE A 131 2.06 -1.88 -14.56
C ILE A 131 1.54 -0.70 -15.37
N GLN A 132 1.20 0.39 -14.69
CA GLN A 132 0.57 1.56 -15.30
C GLN A 132 1.38 2.82 -15.00
N PRO A 133 1.59 3.71 -15.99
CA PRO A 133 2.31 4.94 -15.75
C PRO A 133 1.46 5.90 -14.90
N LYS A 134 2.11 6.79 -14.12
CA LYS A 134 1.41 7.79 -13.30
C LYS A 134 0.38 8.61 -14.09
N VAL A 135 0.71 8.93 -15.34
CA VAL A 135 -0.12 9.74 -16.24
C VAL A 135 -1.45 9.07 -16.61
N ALA A 136 -1.58 7.75 -16.41
CA ALA A 136 -2.84 7.03 -16.61
C ALA A 136 -3.92 7.43 -15.59
N ASN A 137 -3.56 8.11 -14.50
CA ASN A 137 -4.48 8.70 -13.53
C ASN A 137 -5.53 7.72 -12.98
N ILE A 138 -5.11 6.50 -12.67
CA ILE A 138 -5.98 5.44 -12.16
C ILE A 138 -6.32 5.71 -10.69
N ALA A 139 -7.60 5.87 -10.37
CA ALA A 139 -8.06 6.29 -9.05
C ALA A 139 -7.53 5.42 -7.90
N GLY A 140 -7.52 4.10 -8.05
CA GLY A 140 -7.00 3.18 -7.03
C GLY A 140 -5.50 3.37 -6.76
N LEU A 141 -4.70 3.61 -7.81
CA LEU A 141 -3.26 3.89 -7.68
C LEU A 141 -3.02 5.26 -7.03
N GLN A 142 -3.80 6.28 -7.39
CA GLN A 142 -3.72 7.60 -6.76
C GLN A 142 -4.05 7.53 -5.26
N LEU A 143 -5.09 6.78 -4.90
CA LEU A 143 -5.49 6.59 -3.51
C LEU A 143 -4.40 5.83 -2.72
N ALA A 144 -3.83 4.78 -3.29
CA ALA A 144 -2.73 4.04 -2.68
C ALA A 144 -1.50 4.93 -2.42
N ASP A 145 -1.11 5.78 -3.39
CA ASP A 145 0.02 6.70 -3.26
C ASP A 145 -0.19 7.76 -2.16
N VAL A 146 -1.40 8.34 -2.10
CA VAL A 146 -1.76 9.31 -1.05
C VAL A 146 -1.71 8.68 0.34
N LEU A 147 -2.17 7.43 0.49
CA LEU A 147 -2.25 6.75 1.77
C LEU A 147 -0.90 6.16 2.24
N ALA A 148 -0.03 5.76 1.30
CA ALA A 148 1.17 4.98 1.62
C ALA A 148 2.05 5.62 2.70
N HIS A 149 2.37 6.91 2.57
CA HIS A 149 3.24 7.57 3.54
C HIS A 149 2.56 7.88 4.88
N PRO A 150 1.37 8.53 4.94
CA PRO A 150 0.68 8.77 6.20
C PRO A 150 0.43 7.50 7.00
N VAL A 151 -0.02 6.43 6.33
CA VAL A 151 -0.25 5.13 6.97
C VAL A 151 1.06 4.55 7.50
N LYS A 152 2.14 4.55 6.70
CA LYS A 152 3.46 4.10 7.17
C LYS A 152 3.90 4.86 8.42
N GLN A 153 3.80 6.20 8.43
CA GLN A 153 4.20 7.00 9.60
C GLN A 153 3.40 6.63 10.85
N ALA A 154 2.07 6.50 10.73
CA ALA A 154 1.24 6.10 11.85
C ALA A 154 1.60 4.71 12.40
N LEU A 155 1.86 3.73 11.53
CA LEU A 155 2.26 2.39 11.96
C LEU A 155 3.63 2.36 12.64
N LEU A 156 4.58 3.19 12.21
CA LEU A 156 5.87 3.32 12.86
C LEU A 156 5.74 3.94 14.27
N VAL A 157 4.85 4.92 14.43
CA VAL A 157 4.52 5.51 15.74
C VAL A 157 3.83 4.48 16.64
N GLU A 158 2.85 3.73 16.11
CA GLU A 158 2.14 2.67 16.86
C GLU A 158 3.09 1.58 17.38
N LYS A 159 4.14 1.24 16.62
CA LYS A 159 5.18 0.30 17.06
C LYS A 159 6.26 0.91 17.96
N GLY A 160 6.20 2.22 18.21
CA GLY A 160 7.20 2.94 19.00
C GLY A 160 8.57 3.06 18.32
N TRP A 161 8.64 2.88 16.99
CA TRP A 161 9.90 2.96 16.24
C TRP A 161 10.30 4.41 15.91
N ILE A 162 9.33 5.33 15.91
CA ILE A 162 9.56 6.76 15.76
C ILE A 162 8.68 7.54 16.75
N PRO A 163 9.07 8.76 17.17
CA PRO A 163 8.23 9.61 17.99
C PRO A 163 6.99 10.11 17.23
N GLU A 164 5.94 10.45 17.97
CA GLU A 164 4.74 11.08 17.39
C GLU A 164 5.08 12.49 16.86
N SER A 165 4.68 12.78 15.61
CA SER A 165 5.05 14.01 14.89
C SER A 165 4.07 15.17 15.10
N GLY A 166 3.28 15.15 16.17
CA GLY A 166 2.24 16.15 16.45
C GLY A 166 1.02 16.05 15.51
N ASP A 167 0.15 17.07 15.53
CA ASP A 167 -1.01 17.15 14.65
C ASP A 167 -0.60 17.64 13.25
N VAL A 168 -0.36 16.69 12.35
CA VAL A 168 -0.08 16.94 10.94
C VAL A 168 -1.21 16.39 10.08
N PHE A 169 -1.46 16.98 8.91
CA PHE A 169 -2.52 16.54 8.00
C PHE A 169 -2.45 15.02 7.68
N GLY A 170 -1.26 14.44 7.64
CA GLY A 170 -1.07 12.99 7.50
C GLY A 170 -1.78 12.16 8.59
N LYS A 171 -1.85 12.64 9.84
CA LYS A 171 -2.58 11.98 10.92
C LYS A 171 -4.08 11.93 10.62
N ARG A 172 -4.66 13.05 10.17
CA ARG A 172 -6.06 13.13 9.74
C ARG A 172 -6.36 12.19 8.56
N VAL A 173 -5.43 12.05 7.61
CA VAL A 173 -5.54 11.09 6.50
C VAL A 173 -5.53 9.65 7.02
N TYR A 174 -4.63 9.33 7.96
CA TYR A 174 -4.60 8.01 8.60
C TYR A 174 -5.92 7.70 9.34
N GLU A 175 -6.41 8.63 10.16
CA GLU A 175 -7.68 8.49 10.89
C GLU A 175 -8.86 8.24 9.95
N ALA A 176 -8.92 8.95 8.82
CA ALA A 176 -9.94 8.75 7.79
C ALA A 176 -9.88 7.35 7.15
N ALA A 177 -8.69 6.74 7.08
CA ALA A 177 -8.45 5.44 6.47
C ALA A 177 -8.39 4.27 7.48
N GLN A 178 -8.30 4.52 8.79
CA GLN A 178 -8.00 3.50 9.79
C GLN A 178 -9.00 2.32 9.76
N ARG A 179 -10.29 2.60 9.57
CA ARG A 179 -11.33 1.55 9.48
C ARG A 179 -11.30 0.75 8.18
N LYS A 180 -10.45 1.13 7.22
CA LYS A 180 -10.30 0.47 5.92
C LYS A 180 -9.29 -0.69 5.96
N PHE A 181 -8.51 -0.84 7.03
CA PHE A 181 -7.60 -1.98 7.14
C PHE A 181 -8.36 -3.32 7.04
N ASN A 182 -7.72 -4.27 6.37
CA ASN A 182 -8.17 -5.65 6.40
C ASN A 182 -8.03 -6.23 7.81
N LEU A 183 -8.89 -7.16 8.17
CA LEU A 183 -8.89 -7.80 9.48
C LEU A 183 -9.34 -9.26 9.36
N ASN A 184 -9.00 -10.05 10.37
CA ASN A 184 -9.63 -11.34 10.58
C ASN A 184 -11.07 -11.13 11.03
N GLU A 185 -12.06 -11.55 10.23
CA GLU A 185 -13.47 -11.28 10.51
C GLU A 185 -14.01 -12.00 11.75
N PHE A 186 -13.37 -13.11 12.17
CA PHE A 186 -13.77 -13.84 13.37
C PHE A 186 -13.21 -13.22 14.65
N ARG A 187 -11.96 -12.76 14.64
CA ARG A 187 -11.25 -12.23 15.82
C ARG A 187 -11.21 -10.71 15.90
N GLY A 188 -11.62 -10.00 14.84
CA GLY A 188 -11.44 -8.55 14.72
C GLY A 188 -9.98 -8.10 14.61
N GLN A 189 -9.05 -9.04 14.40
CA GLN A 189 -7.60 -8.77 14.47
C GLN A 189 -7.10 -8.11 13.18
N VAL A 190 -6.49 -6.92 13.30
CA VAL A 190 -5.89 -6.19 12.16
C VAL A 190 -4.42 -6.57 11.94
N GLU A 191 -3.65 -6.77 13.01
CA GLU A 191 -2.23 -7.15 12.91
C GLU A 191 -2.08 -8.55 12.28
N GLY A 192 -1.18 -8.68 11.31
CA GLY A 192 -1.00 -9.86 10.47
C GLY A 192 -1.88 -9.91 9.22
N TYR A 193 -2.99 -9.16 9.20
CA TYR A 193 -3.97 -9.13 8.11
C TYR A 193 -3.94 -7.81 7.32
N GLY A 194 -4.24 -6.69 7.98
CA GLY A 194 -4.20 -5.35 7.40
C GLY A 194 -2.91 -4.60 7.73
N LYS A 195 -2.30 -4.87 8.90
CA LYS A 195 -1.03 -4.28 9.33
C LYS A 195 0.01 -5.40 9.43
N VAL A 196 1.01 -5.39 8.58
CA VAL A 196 2.06 -6.42 8.52
C VAL A 196 3.41 -5.77 8.76
N PHE A 197 4.18 -6.32 9.68
CA PHE A 197 5.53 -5.88 10.02
C PHE A 197 6.51 -7.01 9.71
N LEU A 198 7.56 -6.69 8.95
CA LEU A 198 8.57 -7.63 8.46
C LEU A 198 9.97 -7.26 8.96
#